data_AF-A0A1G1WEW2-F1
#
_entry.id   AF-A0A1G1WEW2-F1
#
_cell.length_a   1.000
_cell.length_b   1.000
_cell.length_c   1.000
_cell.angle_alpha   90.00
_cell.angle_beta   90.00
_cell.angle_gamma   90.00
#
_symmetry.space_group_name_H-M   'P 1'
#
loop_
_entity.id
_entity.type
_entity.pdbx_description
1 polymer ?
#
loop_
_entity_poly.entity_id
_entity_poly.type
_entity_poly.pdbx_seq_one_letter_code
_entity_poly.pdbx_strand_id
1 'polypeptide(L)'
;MKQLPKVAPLHNSIAPVPELLEAGVTVYLGVDNIYDLFMPFTDGDMWIEARMLMETCRFYDLDAVARLACRRPACGLAPQSGNLPDRLDDESSLEL
;
A
#
# COMPACT_ATOMS: atom_id res chain seq x y z
N MET A 1 29.37 4.02 10.18
CA MET A 1 29.11 3.31 11.45
C MET A 1 29.77 1.95 11.41
N LYS A 2 30.42 1.51 12.48
CA LYS A 2 31.06 0.17 12.54
C LYS A 2 29.99 -0.86 12.91
N GLN A 3 29.78 -1.85 12.03
CA GLN A 3 28.84 -2.94 12.28
C GLN A 3 29.31 -3.79 13.48
N LEU A 4 28.42 -4.00 14.45
CA LEU A 4 28.66 -4.91 15.57
C LEU A 4 28.52 -6.37 15.07
N PRO A 5 29.26 -7.35 15.64
CA PRO A 5 29.17 -8.77 15.25
C PRO A 5 27.92 -9.44 15.84
N LYS A 6 26.75 -8.82 15.65
CA LYS A 6 25.45 -9.32 16.08
C LYS A 6 24.61 -9.55 14.82
N VAL A 7 24.17 -10.79 14.64
CA VAL A 7 23.19 -11.18 13.63
C VAL A 7 21.86 -11.42 14.35
N ALA A 8 20.84 -10.70 13.93
CA ALA A 8 19.46 -10.91 14.34
C ALA A 8 18.61 -10.95 13.04
N PRO A 9 17.47 -11.66 13.02
CA PRO A 9 16.55 -11.64 11.89
C PRO A 9 15.85 -10.28 11.85
N LEU A 10 16.59 -9.25 11.45
CA LEU A 10 16.08 -7.90 11.26
C LEU A 10 15.52 -7.84 9.84
N HIS A 11 14.21 -7.99 9.73
CA HIS A 11 13.49 -7.63 8.51
C HIS A 11 12.95 -6.21 8.66
N ASN A 12 12.56 -5.60 7.54
CA ASN A 12 11.83 -4.35 7.55
C ASN A 12 10.56 -4.48 8.43
N SER A 13 10.24 -3.45 9.22
CA SER A 13 9.04 -3.42 10.07
C SER A 13 7.75 -3.22 9.27
N ILE A 14 7.85 -2.86 7.99
CA ILE A 14 6.72 -2.81 7.05
C ILE A 14 6.36 -4.23 6.61
N ALA A 15 5.07 -4.46 6.38
CA ALA A 15 4.58 -5.74 5.86
C ALA A 15 5.29 -6.11 4.53
N PRO A 16 5.52 -7.41 4.26
CA PRO A 16 6.12 -7.88 3.00
C PRO A 16 5.09 -7.81 1.85
N VAL A 17 4.75 -6.60 1.43
CA VAL A 17 3.68 -6.34 0.44
C VAL A 17 3.93 -7.06 -0.90
N PRO A 18 5.13 -7.05 -1.50
CA PRO A 18 5.38 -7.76 -2.75
C PRO A 18 5.08 -9.26 -2.65
N GLU A 19 5.51 -9.91 -1.57
CA GLU A 19 5.32 -11.34 -1.34
C GLU A 19 3.85 -11.68 -1.08
N LEU A 20 3.13 -10.80 -0.37
CA LEU A 20 1.68 -10.95 -0.17
C LEU A 20 0.92 -10.87 -1.49
N LEU A 21 1.29 -9.93 -2.37
CA LEU A 21 0.68 -9.80 -3.69
C LEU A 21 0.99 -10.99 -4.59
N GLU A 22 2.23 -11.48 -4.59
CA GLU A 22 2.63 -12.69 -5.32
C GLU A 22 1.85 -13.93 -4.84
N ALA A 23 1.59 -14.03 -3.53
CA ALA A 23 0.76 -15.07 -2.95
C ALA A 23 -0.75 -14.91 -3.20
N GLY A 24 -1.19 -13.86 -3.91
CA GLY A 24 -2.59 -13.57 -4.19
C GLY A 24 -3.38 -13.06 -2.98
N VAL A 25 -2.70 -12.62 -1.92
CA VAL A 25 -3.33 -12.01 -0.74
C VAL A 25 -3.78 -10.60 -1.12
N THR A 26 -5.02 -10.27 -0.77
CA THR A 26 -5.53 -8.92 -1.00
C THR A 26 -4.94 -7.95 0.03
N VAL A 27 -4.27 -6.91 -0.46
CA VAL A 27 -3.63 -5.87 0.37
C VAL A 27 -4.25 -4.51 0.07
N TYR A 28 -4.25 -3.63 1.07
CA TYR A 28 -4.70 -2.24 0.98
C TYR A 28 -3.66 -1.35 1.68
N LEU A 29 -3.53 -0.12 1.20
CA LEU A 29 -2.72 0.91 1.85
C LEU A 29 -3.64 1.95 2.49
N GLY A 30 -3.34 2.34 3.73
CA GLY A 30 -4.08 3.37 4.44
C GLY A 30 -3.19 4.05 5.48
N VAL A 31 -3.65 5.21 5.93
CA VAL A 31 -3.03 5.96 7.04
C VAL A 31 -3.63 5.42 8.33
N ASP A 32 -2.78 4.98 9.26
CA ASP A 32 -3.22 4.50 10.57
C ASP A 32 -3.60 5.68 11.48
N ASN A 33 -2.69 6.64 11.64
CA ASN A 33 -2.81 7.74 12.59
C ASN A 33 -2.74 9.11 11.90
N ILE A 34 -3.53 10.08 12.38
CA ILE A 34 -3.54 11.47 11.89
C ILE A 34 -3.53 12.40 13.09
N TYR A 35 -2.49 13.23 13.22
CA TYR A 35 -2.33 14.22 14.29
C TYR A 35 -2.65 13.68 15.72
N ASP A 36 -2.27 12.44 16.02
CA ASP A 36 -2.57 11.80 17.31
C ASP A 36 -1.35 11.73 18.25
N LEU A 37 -1.50 11.02 19.37
CA LEU A 37 -0.45 10.86 20.37
C LEU A 37 0.79 10.11 19.83
N PHE A 38 0.59 9.20 18.88
CA PHE A 38 1.64 8.35 18.32
C PHE A 38 2.30 8.97 17.09
N MET A 39 1.53 9.71 16.28
CA MET A 39 1.96 10.32 15.03
C MET A 39 1.45 11.78 14.92
N PRO A 40 2.07 12.73 15.62
CA PRO A 40 1.60 14.12 15.70
C PRO A 40 1.86 14.94 14.43
N PHE A 41 2.56 14.39 13.43
CA PHE A 41 2.89 15.08 12.18
C PHE A 41 2.28 14.44 10.94
N THR A 42 1.60 13.30 11.10
CA THR A 42 0.93 12.65 9.97
C THR A 42 -0.34 13.41 9.64
N ASP A 43 -0.42 13.90 8.41
CA ASP A 43 -1.47 14.77 7.89
C ASP A 43 -2.50 14.04 7.01
N GLY A 44 -2.29 12.74 6.79
CA GLY A 44 -3.16 11.91 5.95
C GLY A 44 -2.85 11.99 4.45
N ASP A 45 -1.71 12.56 4.04
CA ASP A 45 -1.31 12.58 2.64
C ASP A 45 -0.92 11.17 2.13
N MET A 46 -1.83 10.55 1.38
CA MET A 46 -1.64 9.23 0.77
C MET A 46 -0.44 9.17 -0.18
N TRP A 47 0.00 10.30 -0.75
CA TRP A 47 1.20 10.32 -1.60
C TRP A 47 2.48 10.11 -0.79
N ILE A 48 2.54 10.64 0.44
CA ILE A 48 3.65 10.40 1.35
C ILE A 48 3.67 8.93 1.76
N GLU A 49 2.53 8.37 2.13
CA GLU A 49 2.42 6.95 2.52
C GLU A 49 2.78 6.01 1.37
N ALA A 50 2.31 6.29 0.15
CA ALA A 50 2.65 5.52 -1.04
C ALA A 50 4.16 5.54 -1.31
N ARG A 51 4.82 6.70 -1.22
CA ARG A 51 6.28 6.78 -1.37
C ARG A 51 7.01 6.03 -0.27
N MET A 52 6.52 6.09 0.97
CA MET A 52 7.10 5.35 2.08
C MET A 52 7.01 3.84 1.83
N LEU A 53 5.86 3.33 1.36
CA LEU A 53 5.70 1.93 0.96
C LEU A 53 6.70 1.54 -0.14
N MET A 54 6.80 2.34 -1.21
CA MET A 54 7.68 2.04 -2.34
C MET A 54 9.16 1.94 -1.93
N GLU A 55 9.63 2.91 -1.14
CA GLU A 55 11.02 2.95 -0.68
C GLU A 55 11.34 1.86 0.34
N THR A 56 10.39 1.55 1.23
CA THR A 56 10.61 0.55 2.28
C THR A 56 10.54 -0.87 1.74
N CYS A 57 9.66 -1.16 0.79
CA CYS A 57 9.49 -2.49 0.19
C CYS A 57 10.29 -2.70 -1.11
N ARG A 58 10.99 -1.68 -1.64
CA ARG A 58 11.64 -1.72 -2.96
C ARG A 58 10.67 -2.12 -4.08
N PHE A 59 9.45 -1.58 -4.00
CA PHE A 59 8.34 -1.89 -4.89
C PHE A 59 7.93 -0.61 -5.64
N TYR A 60 8.22 -0.53 -6.94
CA TYR A 60 8.09 0.71 -7.72
C TYR A 60 7.08 0.62 -8.88
N ASP A 61 6.14 -0.33 -8.81
CA ASP A 61 5.01 -0.42 -9.73
C ASP A 61 3.95 0.60 -9.30
N LEU A 62 3.91 1.74 -10.01
CA LEU A 62 3.02 2.85 -9.68
C LEU A 62 1.54 2.47 -9.79
N ASP A 63 1.18 1.64 -10.77
CA ASP A 63 -0.21 1.23 -11.00
C ASP A 63 -0.67 0.30 -9.89
N ALA A 64 0.19 -0.65 -9.48
CA ALA A 64 -0.07 -1.50 -8.34
C ALA A 64 -0.22 -0.69 -7.04
N VAL A 65 0.67 0.28 -6.79
CA VAL A 65 0.61 1.13 -5.59
C VAL A 65 -0.65 2.00 -5.59
N ALA A 66 -1.02 2.59 -6.73
CA ALA A 66 -2.25 3.35 -6.88
C ALA A 66 -3.48 2.47 -6.58
N ARG A 67 -3.49 1.21 -7.04
CA ARG A 67 -4.54 0.25 -6.69
C ARG A 67 -4.59 -0.03 -5.20
N LEU A 68 -3.45 -0.21 -4.54
CA LEU A 68 -3.43 -0.42 -3.08
C LEU A 68 -4.02 0.77 -2.31
N ALA A 69 -3.70 2.00 -2.72
CA ALA A 69 -4.13 3.23 -2.07
C ALA A 69 -5.59 3.62 -2.35
N CYS A 70 -6.11 3.29 -3.55
CA CYS A 70 -7.44 3.70 -3.99
C CYS A 70 -8.50 2.61 -3.86
N ARG A 71 -8.12 1.33 -3.75
CA ARG A 71 -9.08 0.23 -3.67
C ARG A 71 -9.80 0.26 -2.34
N ARG A 72 -11.13 0.05 -2.40
CA ARG A 72 -11.97 -0.03 -1.22
C ARG A 72 -11.68 -1.32 -0.42
N PRO A 73 -11.43 -1.23 0.90
CA PRO A 73 -11.27 -2.41 1.74
C PRO A 73 -12.55 -3.27 1.72
N ALA A 74 -12.39 -4.59 1.61
CA ALA A 74 -13.52 -5.53 1.61
C ALA A 74 -14.19 -5.73 2.98
N CYS A 75 -13.82 -4.95 4.01
CA CYS A 75 -14.42 -5.04 5.33
C CYS A 75 -15.88 -4.53 5.30
N GLY A 76 -16.84 -5.46 5.19
CA GLY A 76 -18.26 -5.22 5.48
C GLY A 76 -19.24 -5.22 4.29
N LEU A 77 -18.78 -5.33 3.05
CA LEU A 77 -19.62 -5.49 1.86
C LEU A 77 -19.05 -6.63 1.01
N ALA A 78 -19.94 -7.46 0.45
CA ALA A 78 -19.61 -8.73 -0.20
C ALA A 78 -18.32 -8.69 -1.05
N PRO A 79 -17.51 -9.77 -1.05
CA PRO A 79 -16.36 -9.85 -1.93
C PRO A 79 -16.82 -9.56 -3.35
N GLN A 80 -16.22 -8.58 -4.01
CA GLN A 80 -16.44 -8.35 -5.43
C GLN A 80 -15.96 -9.62 -6.14
N SER A 81 -16.90 -10.53 -6.41
CA SER A 81 -16.68 -11.69 -7.23
C SER A 81 -16.42 -11.20 -8.64
N GLY A 82 -15.18 -11.36 -9.08
CA GLY A 82 -14.75 -11.02 -10.42
C GLY A 82 -13.60 -10.04 -10.39
N ASN A 83 -12.64 -10.27 -11.28
CA ASN A 83 -11.83 -9.22 -11.86
C ASN A 83 -12.74 -8.01 -12.09
N LEU A 84 -12.66 -7.01 -11.21
CA LEU A 84 -13.18 -5.71 -11.55
C LEU A 84 -12.29 -5.28 -12.70
N PRO A 85 -12.81 -5.10 -13.93
CA PRO A 85 -11.99 -4.53 -14.99
C PRO A 85 -11.48 -3.20 -14.45
N ASP A 86 -10.19 -2.98 -14.67
CA ASP A 86 -9.47 -1.81 -14.24
C ASP A 86 -10.17 -0.57 -14.78
N ARG A 87 -11.01 0.01 -13.92
CA ARG A 87 -11.82 1.19 -14.24
C ARG A 87 -10.97 2.45 -14.39
N LEU A 88 -9.64 2.30 -14.36
CA LEU A 88 -8.66 3.32 -14.66
C LEU A 88 -8.15 3.24 -16.11
N ASP A 89 -8.40 2.14 -16.83
CA ASP A 89 -7.97 1.95 -18.22
C ASP A 89 -9.08 2.32 -19.23
N ASP A 90 -10.28 2.67 -18.75
CA ASP A 90 -11.44 2.95 -19.59
C ASP A 90 -11.59 4.46 -19.84
N GLU A 91 -10.66 5.01 -20.63
CA GLU A 91 -10.69 6.38 -21.16
C GLU A 91 -11.96 6.68 -21.99
N SER A 92 -12.78 5.67 -22.32
CA SER A 92 -14.02 5.82 -23.09
C SER A 92 -15.15 6.54 -22.32
N SER A 93 -15.00 6.74 -21.00
CA SER A 93 -15.99 7.41 -20.16
C SER A 93 -15.77 8.92 -19.99
N LEU A 94 -14.73 9.49 -20.61
CA LEU A 94 -14.37 10.91 -20.48
C LEU A 94 -14.85 11.80 -21.66
N GLU A 95 -15.52 11.23 -22.66
CA GLU A 95 -16.23 12.04 -23.66
C GLU A 95 -17.67 12.32 -23.21
N LEU A 96 -17.88 13.53 -22.66
CA LEU A 96 -19.18 14.20 -22.54
C LEU A 96 -19.30 15.28 -23.61
#